data_AF-A0A7J6V550-F1
#
_entry.id   AF-A0A7J6V550-F1
#
_cell.length_a   1.000
_cell.length_b   1.000
_cell.length_c   1.000
_cell.angle_alpha   90.00
_cell.angle_beta   90.00
_cell.angle_gamma   90.00
#
_symmetry.space_group_name_H-M   'P 1'
#
loop_
_entity.id
_entity.type
_entity.pdbx_description
1 polymer ?
#
loop_
_entity_poly.entity_id
_entity_poly.type
_entity_poly.pdbx_seq_one_letter_code
_entity_poly.pdbx_strand_id
1 'polypeptide(L)'
;MEKSILVTGGAGYIGSHTVLQLLLGGLNVVVVDNLSLNELFSSTSFDAVIHFAALKAVGESVKEPLRYYKNNLVGTTTNLSNVMEKHGCKKLVFSSSATVYGWAKKVPCSEWKIILLRYLIPVGAHSSGYIGEDPTLTVFAVGR
;
A
#
# COMPACT_ATOMS: atom_id res chain seq x y z
N MET A 1 17.72 -15.38 7.86
CA MET A 1 16.54 -15.23 6.98
C MET A 1 16.65 -13.89 6.31
N GLU A 2 16.58 -13.85 4.98
CA GLU A 2 16.48 -12.58 4.27
C GLU A 2 15.12 -11.96 4.58
N LYS A 3 15.14 -10.72 5.04
CA LYS A 3 13.94 -9.99 5.43
C LYS A 3 13.35 -9.33 4.19
N SER A 4 12.03 -9.42 4.06
CA SER A 4 11.30 -8.94 2.88
C SER A 4 10.49 -7.68 3.20
N ILE A 5 10.15 -6.92 2.16
CA ILE A 5 9.20 -5.81 2.21
C ILE A 5 7.85 -6.30 1.69
N LEU A 6 6.79 -6.15 2.50
CA LEU A 6 5.43 -6.42 2.04
C LEU A 6 4.86 -5.17 1.37
N VAL A 7 4.32 -5.32 0.17
CA VAL A 7 3.61 -4.27 -0.56
C VAL A 7 2.16 -4.70 -0.77
N THR A 8 1.23 -4.05 -0.09
CA THR A 8 -0.21 -4.24 -0.35
C THR A 8 -0.64 -3.30 -1.48
N GLY A 9 -1.58 -3.74 -2.33
CA GLY A 9 -1.99 -2.91 -3.48
C GLY A 9 -0.88 -2.79 -4.54
N GLY A 10 0.04 -3.75 -4.58
CA GLY A 10 1.27 -3.69 -5.38
C GLY A 10 1.03 -3.93 -6.86
N ALA A 11 -0.09 -4.54 -7.25
CA ALA A 11 -0.56 -4.58 -8.63
C ALA A 11 -1.24 -3.26 -9.05
N GLY A 12 -1.44 -2.29 -8.16
CA GLY A 12 -1.96 -0.98 -8.53
C GLY A 12 -0.97 -0.13 -9.35
N TYR A 13 -1.44 1.01 -9.86
CA TYR A 13 -0.60 1.97 -10.60
C TYR A 13 0.66 2.39 -9.83
N ILE A 14 0.51 2.97 -8.63
CA ILE A 14 1.65 3.42 -7.82
C ILE A 14 2.40 2.22 -7.22
N GLY A 15 1.67 1.18 -6.82
CA GLY A 15 2.22 -0.03 -6.23
C GLY A 15 3.22 -0.71 -7.16
N SER A 16 2.86 -0.89 -8.44
CA SER A 16 3.70 -1.59 -9.42
C SER A 16 5.01 -0.85 -9.70
N HIS A 17 4.94 0.48 -9.80
CA HIS A 17 6.14 1.32 -9.93
C HIS A 17 7.02 1.24 -8.67
N THR A 18 6.41 1.22 -7.50
CA THR A 18 7.14 1.07 -6.23
C THR A 18 7.84 -0.28 -6.14
N VAL A 19 7.13 -1.37 -6.47
CA VAL A 19 7.69 -2.73 -6.51
C VAL A 19 8.88 -2.81 -7.45
N LEU A 20 8.77 -2.24 -8.66
CA LEU A 20 9.88 -2.18 -9.61
C LEU A 20 11.10 -1.47 -9.00
N GLN A 21 10.91 -0.31 -8.36
CA GLN A 21 12.02 0.42 -7.74
C GLN A 21 12.65 -0.32 -6.56
N LEU A 22 11.85 -1.02 -5.74
CA LEU A 22 12.37 -1.85 -4.65
C LEU A 22 13.22 -3.01 -5.17
N LEU A 23 12.76 -3.68 -6.24
CA LEU A 23 13.49 -4.77 -6.87
C LEU A 23 14.80 -4.28 -7.52
N LEU A 24 14.77 -3.14 -8.21
CA LEU A 24 15.97 -2.50 -8.77
C LEU A 24 16.95 -2.07 -7.67
N GLY A 25 16.45 -1.75 -6.47
CA GLY A 25 17.25 -1.49 -5.28
C GLY A 25 17.81 -2.74 -4.60
N GLY A 26 17.58 -3.94 -5.14
CA GLY A 26 18.05 -5.20 -4.58
C GLY A 26 17.30 -5.68 -3.35
N LEU A 27 16.08 -5.19 -3.11
CA LEU A 27 15.25 -5.61 -1.99
C LEU A 27 14.35 -6.79 -2.38
N ASN A 28 14.14 -7.70 -1.43
CA ASN A 28 13.14 -8.76 -1.57
C ASN A 28 11.74 -8.20 -1.29
N VAL A 29 10.83 -8.41 -2.24
CA VAL A 29 9.48 -7.84 -2.19
C VAL A 29 8.44 -8.95 -2.29
N VAL A 30 7.43 -8.88 -1.43
CA VAL A 30 6.24 -9.72 -1.50
C VAL A 30 5.03 -8.82 -1.74
N VAL A 31 4.23 -9.14 -2.75
CA VAL A 31 3.07 -8.34 -3.16
C VAL A 31 1.77 -9.05 -2.79
N VAL A 32 0.79 -8.30 -2.27
CA VAL A 32 -0.57 -8.77 -1.97
C VAL A 32 -1.62 -7.77 -2.46
N ASP A 33 -2.59 -8.26 -3.24
CA ASP A 33 -3.70 -7.44 -3.72
C ASP A 33 -5.08 -7.95 -3.28
N ASN A 34 -5.22 -9.16 -2.71
CA ASN A 34 -6.55 -9.67 -2.31
C ASN A 34 -6.57 -10.91 -1.38
N LEU A 35 -5.69 -11.01 -0.37
CA LEU A 35 -5.51 -12.26 0.40
C LEU A 35 -5.47 -12.10 1.93
N SER A 36 -5.59 -13.25 2.62
CA SER A 36 -5.47 -13.39 4.07
C SER A 36 -4.04 -13.08 4.55
N LEU A 37 -3.86 -11.90 5.16
CA LEU A 37 -2.56 -11.46 5.69
C LEU A 37 -2.00 -12.41 6.78
N ASN A 38 -2.85 -13.09 7.53
CA ASN A 38 -2.42 -13.96 8.63
C ASN A 38 -1.54 -15.12 8.16
N GLU A 39 -1.92 -15.80 7.07
CA GLU A 39 -1.16 -16.92 6.53
C GLU A 39 0.19 -16.46 6.00
N LEU A 40 0.21 -15.30 5.35
CA LEU A 40 1.43 -14.73 4.78
C LEU A 40 2.45 -14.33 5.85
N PHE A 41 2.01 -13.68 6.93
CA PHE A 41 2.88 -13.34 8.04
C PHE A 41 3.32 -14.56 8.86
N SER A 42 2.58 -15.67 8.79
CA SER A 42 2.96 -16.93 9.43
C SER A 42 4.08 -17.65 8.67
N SER A 43 4.13 -17.52 7.34
CA SER A 43 5.15 -18.16 6.50
C SER A 43 6.37 -17.28 6.24
N THR A 44 6.23 -15.95 6.33
CA THR A 44 7.27 -14.99 5.94
C THR A 44 7.43 -13.90 7.00
N SER A 45 8.69 -13.57 7.32
CA SER A 45 9.00 -12.42 8.19
C SER A 45 9.26 -11.15 7.38
N PHE A 46 8.63 -10.05 7.79
CA PHE A 46 8.71 -8.76 7.09
C PHE A 46 9.43 -7.69 7.92
N ASP A 47 10.31 -6.94 7.26
CA ASP A 47 11.03 -5.82 7.88
C ASP A 47 10.19 -4.55 7.94
N ALA A 48 9.35 -4.35 6.95
CA ALA A 48 8.44 -3.22 6.80
C ALA A 48 7.29 -3.55 5.86
N VAL A 49 6.22 -2.77 5.97
CA VAL A 49 5.06 -2.82 5.09
C VAL A 49 4.91 -1.49 4.37
N ILE A 50 4.62 -1.53 3.07
CA ILE A 50 4.15 -0.40 2.27
C ILE A 50 2.70 -0.68 1.88
N HIS A 51 1.78 0.16 2.34
CA HIS A 51 0.35 -0.08 2.19
C HIS A 51 -0.28 0.85 1.14
N PHE A 52 -0.56 0.32 -0.05
CA PHE A 52 -1.30 1.01 -1.11
C PHE A 52 -2.73 0.48 -1.29
N ALA A 53 -3.09 -0.65 -0.69
CA ALA A 53 -4.42 -1.24 -0.85
C ALA A 53 -5.51 -0.33 -0.25
N ALA A 54 -6.25 0.36 -1.13
CA ALA A 54 -7.36 1.22 -0.77
C ALA A 54 -8.29 1.46 -1.98
N LEU A 55 -9.57 1.67 -1.73
CA LEU A 55 -10.50 2.23 -2.70
C LEU A 55 -10.24 3.74 -2.80
N LYS A 56 -10.11 4.27 -4.02
CA LYS A 56 -9.70 5.65 -4.28
C LYS A 56 -10.72 6.53 -4.99
N ALA A 57 -11.78 5.96 -5.59
CA ALA A 57 -12.67 6.73 -6.46
C ALA A 57 -13.63 7.62 -5.65
N VAL A 58 -13.50 8.95 -5.80
CA VAL A 58 -14.31 9.94 -5.06
C VAL A 58 -15.80 9.84 -5.40
N GLY A 59 -16.14 9.71 -6.68
CA GLY A 59 -17.54 9.64 -7.12
C GLY A 59 -18.29 8.43 -6.56
N GLU A 60 -17.59 7.29 -6.42
CA GLU A 60 -18.14 6.08 -5.80
C GLU A 60 -18.17 6.21 -4.27
N SER A 61 -17.16 6.82 -3.63
CA SER A 61 -17.11 6.95 -2.17
C SER A 61 -18.26 7.77 -1.60
N VAL A 62 -18.75 8.75 -2.35
CA VAL A 62 -19.92 9.56 -1.96
C VAL A 62 -21.20 8.73 -2.02
N LYS A 63 -21.29 7.78 -2.97
CA LYS A 63 -22.46 6.90 -3.14
C LYS A 63 -22.43 5.71 -2.17
N GLU A 64 -21.25 5.17 -1.90
CA GLU A 64 -21.04 3.96 -1.08
C GLU A 64 -20.01 4.20 0.06
N PRO A 65 -20.27 5.13 0.99
CA PRO A 65 -19.30 5.51 2.02
C PRO A 65 -18.92 4.35 2.96
N LEU A 66 -19.88 3.50 3.33
CA LEU A 66 -19.64 2.36 4.22
C LEU A 66 -18.67 1.34 3.60
N ARG A 67 -18.73 1.14 2.28
CA ARG A 67 -17.81 0.27 1.56
C ARG A 67 -16.38 0.79 1.64
N TYR A 68 -16.20 2.10 1.48
CA TYR A 68 -14.90 2.77 1.61
C TYR A 68 -14.37 2.73 3.04
N TYR A 69 -15.22 2.97 4.04
CA TYR A 69 -14.82 2.85 5.43
C TYR A 69 -14.43 1.42 5.80
N LYS A 70 -15.20 0.41 5.35
CA LYS A 70 -14.87 -0.99 5.59
C LYS A 70 -13.54 -1.39 4.95
N ASN A 71 -13.29 -0.99 3.70
CA ASN A 71 -12.05 -1.33 3.02
C ASN A 71 -10.85 -0.56 3.59
N ASN A 72 -10.95 0.77 3.66
CA ASN A 72 -9.79 1.63 3.91
C ASN A 72 -9.49 1.82 5.40
N LEU A 73 -10.50 1.88 6.27
CA LEU A 73 -10.29 2.07 7.72
C LEU A 73 -10.26 0.74 8.45
N VAL A 74 -11.31 -0.08 8.31
CA VAL A 74 -11.41 -1.37 9.02
C VAL A 74 -10.38 -2.36 8.47
N GLY A 75 -10.24 -2.48 7.14
CA GLY A 75 -9.20 -3.33 6.55
C GLY A 75 -7.79 -2.97 7.02
N THR A 76 -7.45 -1.68 7.02
CA THR A 76 -6.13 -1.22 7.50
C THR A 76 -5.96 -1.41 9.01
N THR A 77 -6.91 -0.94 9.81
CA THR A 77 -6.79 -0.91 11.29
C THR A 77 -6.96 -2.29 11.91
N THR A 78 -7.92 -3.08 11.44
CA THR A 78 -8.27 -4.37 12.06
C THR A 78 -7.46 -5.53 11.49
N ASN A 79 -7.13 -5.53 10.20
CA ASN A 79 -6.40 -6.66 9.62
C ASN A 79 -4.91 -6.39 9.58
N LEU A 80 -4.48 -5.29 8.95
CA LEU A 80 -3.05 -5.06 8.74
C LEU A 80 -2.31 -4.73 10.05
N SER A 81 -2.75 -3.71 10.78
CA SER A 81 -2.03 -3.27 11.99
C SER A 81 -1.97 -4.37 13.07
N ASN A 82 -3.05 -5.12 13.25
CA ASN A 82 -3.09 -6.23 14.23
C ASN A 82 -2.16 -7.38 13.83
N VAL A 83 -2.12 -7.76 12.54
CA VAL A 83 -1.22 -8.82 12.06
C VAL A 83 0.24 -8.39 12.15
N MET A 84 0.53 -7.13 11.82
CA MET A 84 1.85 -6.53 11.97
C MET A 84 2.32 -6.53 13.43
N GLU A 85 1.47 -6.10 14.38
CA GLU A 85 1.79 -6.12 15.82
C GLU A 85 2.06 -7.55 16.30
N LYS A 86 1.19 -8.51 15.93
CA LYS A 86 1.33 -9.93 16.33
C LYS A 86 2.67 -10.54 15.91
N HIS A 87 3.23 -10.11 14.78
CA HIS A 87 4.50 -10.61 14.25
C HIS A 87 5.67 -9.65 14.48
N GLY A 88 5.50 -8.59 15.28
CA GLY A 88 6.56 -7.64 15.62
C GLY A 88 7.02 -6.73 14.47
N CYS A 89 6.24 -6.59 13.40
CA CYS A 89 6.56 -5.72 12.27
C CYS A 89 6.03 -4.30 12.53
N LYS A 90 6.85 -3.40 13.08
CA LYS A 90 6.42 -2.04 13.50
C LYS A 90 6.85 -0.92 12.55
N LYS A 91 7.18 -1.23 11.29
CA LYS A 91 7.56 -0.24 10.27
C LYS A 91 6.51 -0.19 9.16
N LEU A 92 5.89 0.98 8.96
CA LEU A 92 4.81 1.17 8.01
C LEU A 92 5.04 2.43 7.16
N VAL A 93 4.97 2.27 5.84
CA VAL A 93 4.78 3.38 4.90
C VAL A 93 3.33 3.32 4.44
N PHE A 94 2.57 4.38 4.70
CA PHE A 94 1.14 4.44 4.39
C PHE A 94 0.85 5.44 3.27
N SER A 95 0.11 4.98 2.27
CA SER A 95 -0.42 5.80 1.17
C SER A 95 -1.56 6.70 1.65
N SER A 96 -1.25 7.97 1.92
CA SER A 96 -2.21 9.02 2.26
C SER A 96 -2.40 9.99 1.09
N SER A 97 -3.26 11.00 1.28
CA SER A 97 -3.59 11.99 0.24
C SER A 97 -3.45 13.41 0.78
N ALA A 98 -3.10 14.35 -0.09
CA ALA A 98 -3.12 15.77 0.23
C ALA A 98 -4.51 16.30 0.61
N THR A 99 -5.59 15.55 0.35
CA THR A 99 -6.97 15.93 0.74
C THR A 99 -7.18 16.01 2.25
N VAL A 100 -6.35 15.33 3.05
CA VAL A 100 -6.37 15.44 4.52
C VAL A 100 -5.42 16.55 4.98
N TYR A 101 -5.89 17.80 4.97
CA TYR A 101 -5.14 18.91 5.57
C TYR A 101 -5.20 18.84 7.10
N GLY A 102 -4.03 18.91 7.73
CA GLY A 102 -3.87 18.78 9.19
C GLY A 102 -2.53 18.15 9.53
N TRP A 103 -1.72 18.83 10.34
CA TRP A 103 -0.44 18.31 10.83
C TRP A 103 -0.69 17.46 12.08
N ALA A 104 -0.34 16.18 12.04
CA ALA A 104 -0.33 15.38 13.25
C ALA A 104 0.78 15.90 14.17
N LYS A 105 0.42 16.64 15.23
CA LYS A 105 1.38 17.23 16.19
C LYS A 105 2.22 16.18 16.94
N LYS A 106 1.78 14.92 16.97
CA LYS A 106 2.49 13.80 17.61
C LYS A 106 1.95 12.49 17.03
N VAL A 107 2.84 11.59 16.59
CA VAL A 107 2.46 10.21 16.26
C VAL A 107 2.44 9.43 17.57
N PRO A 108 1.31 8.85 18.00
CA PRO A 108 1.17 8.29 19.33
C PRO A 108 1.69 6.84 19.36
N CYS A 109 3.00 6.61 19.20
CA CYS A 109 3.67 5.38 19.64
C CYS A 109 5.19 5.51 19.46
N SER A 110 5.99 5.29 20.51
CA SER A 110 7.46 5.31 20.42
C SER A 110 8.05 4.09 19.71
N GLU A 111 7.30 2.99 19.61
CA GLU A 111 7.78 1.73 19.05
C GLU A 111 7.52 1.61 17.55
N TRP A 112 6.48 2.27 17.05
CA TRP A 112 6.11 2.24 15.63
C TRP A 112 6.83 3.32 14.84
N LYS A 113 7.41 2.93 13.70
CA LYS A 113 8.01 3.83 12.72
C LYS A 113 7.06 3.96 11.53
N ILE A 114 6.31 5.05 11.49
CA ILE A 114 5.27 5.28 10.47
C ILE A 114 5.65 6.49 9.62
N ILE A 115 5.66 6.30 8.30
CA ILE A 115 5.77 7.37 7.30
C ILE A 115 4.44 7.49 6.58
N LEU A 116 3.83 8.68 6.64
CA LEU A 116 2.60 9.00 5.90
C LEU A 116 2.97 9.77 4.64
N LEU A 117 2.86 9.13 3.48
CA LEU A 117 3.11 9.78 2.20
C LEU A 117 1.81 10.42 1.70
N ARG A 118 1.79 11.75 1.56
CA ARG A 118 0.63 12.48 1.05
C ARG A 118 0.84 12.81 -0.41
N TYR A 119 0.25 12.01 -1.29
CA TYR A 119 0.35 12.26 -2.72
C TYR A 119 -0.52 13.46 -3.12
N LEU A 120 -0.01 14.23 -4.09
CA LEU A 120 -0.81 15.17 -4.86
C LEU A 120 -1.56 14.38 -5.94
N ILE A 121 -1.23 14.61 -7.22
CA ILE A 121 -1.84 13.94 -8.36
C ILE A 121 -0.73 13.19 -9.10
N PRO A 122 -0.57 11.87 -8.88
CA PRO A 122 0.42 11.07 -9.60
C PRO A 122 0.04 10.96 -11.07
N VAL A 123 0.97 11.28 -11.96
CA VAL A 123 0.81 11.24 -13.43
C VAL A 123 2.05 10.63 -14.08
N GLY A 124 1.92 10.17 -15.31
CA GLY A 124 3.01 9.58 -16.08
C GLY A 124 2.98 8.04 -16.13
N ALA A 125 4.09 7.45 -16.55
CA ALA A 125 4.27 6.01 -16.69
C ALA A 125 5.78 5.70 -16.68
N HIS A 126 6.14 4.43 -16.57
CA HIS A 126 7.53 4.02 -16.71
C HIS A 126 8.01 4.25 -18.15
N SER A 127 9.26 4.67 -18.32
CA SER A 127 9.85 5.03 -19.62
C SER A 127 9.87 3.90 -20.65
N SER A 128 9.76 2.64 -20.20
CA SER A 128 9.62 1.48 -21.09
C SER A 128 8.28 1.39 -21.81
N GLY A 129 7.24 2.08 -21.31
CA GLY A 129 5.87 1.98 -21.83
C GLY A 129 5.08 0.74 -21.39
N TYR A 130 5.68 -0.18 -20.62
CA TYR A 130 5.02 -1.43 -20.24
C TYR A 130 4.14 -1.33 -18.98
N ILE A 131 4.40 -0.36 -18.10
CA ILE A 131 3.63 -0.13 -16.87
C ILE A 131 3.19 1.33 -16.79
N GLY A 132 1.94 1.55 -16.37
CA GLY A 132 1.28 2.85 -16.32
C GLY A 132 -0.05 2.74 -15.56
N GLU A 133 -0.83 3.82 -15.55
CA GLU A 133 -2.19 3.76 -15.00
C GLU A 133 -3.12 3.06 -15.98
N ASP A 134 -3.76 1.96 -15.55
CA ASP A 134 -4.92 1.40 -16.22
C ASP A 134 -6.18 1.71 -15.38
N PRO A 135 -7.13 2.51 -15.91
CA PRO A 135 -8.38 2.83 -15.20
C PRO A 135 -9.29 1.61 -14.99
N THR A 136 -9.05 0.48 -15.66
CA THR A 136 -9.80 -0.77 -15.44
C THR A 136 -9.19 -1.67 -14.36
N LEU A 137 -8.06 -1.27 -13.75
CA LEU A 137 -7.29 -2.05 -12.75
C LEU A 137 -6.68 -3.35 -13.28
N THR A 138 -6.61 -3.52 -14.59
CA THR A 138 -5.93 -4.64 -15.27
C THR A 138 -4.52 -4.18 -15.61
N VAL A 139 -3.54 -4.47 -14.75
CA VAL A 139 -2.14 -4.34 -15.20
C VAL A 139 -1.96 -5.28 -16.37
N PHE A 140 -1.86 -4.76 -17.59
CA PHE A 140 -0.94 -5.17 -18.65
C PHE A 140 -1.04 -4.22 -19.86
N ALA A 141 0.12 -3.66 -20.23
CA ALA A 141 0.47 -3.06 -21.51
C ALA A 141 -0.30 -1.80 -21.96
N VAL A 142 0.41 -0.68 -22.00
CA VAL A 142 0.15 0.34 -23.03
C VAL A 142 0.63 -0.27 -24.37
N GLY A 143 -0.20 -1.14 -24.95
CA GLY A 143 0.06 -1.74 -26.25
C GLY A 143 0.04 -0.66 -27.33
N ARG A 144 1.03 -0.69 -28.22
CA ARG A 144 0.99 0.02 -29.51
C ARG A 144 -0.13 -0.54 -30.39
#